data_AF-A0A350I399-F1
#
_entry.id   AF-A0A350I399-F1
#
_cell.length_a   1.000
_cell.length_b   1.000
_cell.length_c   1.000
_cell.angle_alpha   90.00
_cell.angle_beta   90.00
_cell.angle_gamma   90.00
#
_symmetry.space_group_name_H-M   'P 1'
#
loop_
_entity.id
_entity.type
_entity.pdbx_description
1 polymer ?
#
loop_
_entity_poly.entity_id
_entity_poly.type
_entity_poly.pdbx_seq_one_letter_code
_entity_poly.pdbx_strand_id
1 'polypeptide(L)'
;MSSMNLFGLFPFTSSTPSLALFAILISGSISQSMAEPFDPAMYQKHARTYSPEESMGMIDLAPGYRLELVAAEPLIEEPATMAWDGDGKLYVAELNTYMQEIDGKNQHDPVCRVVLLEDTDNDGRMDKRSVFVEGLKLPRMIQPLDDRVIIRETDTFDLHAYRDTNGDGVADEKKLVYEGGPRGGNLEHQPSGLEWNVDNWMYVTYTDRRYRWAGDHIESQKIPGGSGQWGVTHDDVGRNFYSTAGGENPAMHFQIPMVYGKLTLSGEQAPGFREVFPLVQIPDVQGGRGRFRKDNLTLNRFTGCAGQHIYRGDRLPSDFYGDYIIPEPVGRLVRRAKVVYENGKTVVKNATPGTEFLRSRDANFRPVHASTGPDGCLYILDMYRGIIQEGNWVRPGSYLRDVVENYGLDKNIGRGRIYRLVHETTERGPSPRLIHAPARELVSHLSHPNGWWRDTAQKLLVVRGDRSISNDLGSVARNAPNPLGRLHALWTLDGLGASDTTLLLDKLEDEDGRVRAAALRILEPQLTSGDESVTRAVFALVDDSDMQVTTQLLLSAAQTGAPG
;
A
#
# COMPACT_ATOMS: atom_id res chain seq x y z
N MET A 1 -82.59 23.22 -9.75
CA MET A 1 -82.98 22.07 -10.60
C MET A 1 -81.88 21.04 -10.41
N SER A 2 -81.94 20.06 -9.50
CA SER A 2 -83.00 19.12 -9.09
C SER A 2 -83.27 17.98 -10.08
N SER A 3 -82.55 16.85 -9.90
CA SER A 3 -83.00 15.43 -9.94
C SER A 3 -81.74 14.52 -10.03
N MET A 4 -81.42 13.61 -9.08
CA MET A 4 -82.06 12.31 -8.71
C MET A 4 -81.88 11.21 -9.80
N ASN A 5 -81.84 9.88 -9.61
CA ASN A 5 -81.76 8.89 -8.49
C ASN A 5 -81.55 7.48 -9.12
N LEU A 6 -81.08 6.37 -8.50
CA LEU A 6 -80.40 6.05 -7.23
C LEU A 6 -79.73 4.63 -7.34
N PHE A 7 -79.63 3.87 -6.23
CA PHE A 7 -79.22 2.46 -6.03
C PHE A 7 -80.10 1.45 -6.83
N GLY A 8 -79.79 0.17 -7.08
CA GLY A 8 -78.82 -0.78 -6.52
C GLY A 8 -79.54 -2.01 -5.90
N LEU A 9 -79.13 -3.27 -6.18
CA LEU A 9 -79.55 -4.51 -5.47
C LEU A 9 -78.80 -5.79 -5.95
N PHE A 10 -78.48 -6.70 -5.02
CA PHE A 10 -77.97 -8.08 -5.25
C PHE A 10 -79.12 -9.11 -5.12
N PRO A 11 -78.96 -10.37 -5.60
CA PRO A 11 -78.64 -11.47 -4.65
C PRO A 11 -77.73 -12.63 -5.16
N PHE A 12 -77.32 -13.46 -4.19
CA PHE A 12 -76.54 -14.71 -4.19
C PHE A 12 -77.04 -15.85 -5.14
N THR A 13 -76.36 -16.99 -5.41
CA THR A 13 -75.42 -17.84 -4.61
C THR A 13 -74.60 -18.84 -5.47
N SER A 14 -73.41 -19.25 -4.98
CA SER A 14 -72.64 -20.52 -5.22
C SER A 14 -72.20 -20.89 -6.67
N SER A 15 -71.09 -21.60 -6.96
CA SER A 15 -70.09 -22.35 -6.14
C SER A 15 -68.68 -22.36 -6.79
N THR A 16 -67.67 -22.84 -6.04
CA THR A 16 -66.22 -23.00 -6.33
C THR A 16 -65.89 -23.97 -7.50
N PRO A 17 -64.70 -23.93 -8.18
CA PRO A 17 -63.39 -24.14 -7.52
C PRO A 17 -62.10 -23.47 -8.08
N SER A 18 -61.05 -23.58 -7.24
CA SER A 18 -59.59 -23.56 -7.51
C SER A 18 -58.90 -22.39 -8.23
N LEU A 19 -58.08 -21.66 -7.47
CA LEU A 19 -56.91 -20.94 -7.98
C LEU A 19 -55.81 -21.94 -8.40
N ALA A 20 -55.19 -21.70 -9.55
CA ALA A 20 -53.83 -22.15 -9.84
C ALA A 20 -52.94 -20.91 -10.02
N LEU A 21 -52.08 -20.64 -9.03
CA LEU A 21 -51.22 -19.47 -9.01
C LEU A 21 -49.88 -19.81 -9.69
N PHE A 22 -49.63 -19.29 -10.90
CA PHE A 22 -48.33 -19.45 -11.56
C PHE A 22 -47.32 -18.42 -10.99
N ALA A 23 -46.71 -18.76 -9.86
CA ALA A 23 -45.59 -18.00 -9.31
C ALA A 23 -44.30 -18.36 -10.08
N ILE A 24 -43.74 -17.42 -10.82
CA ILE A 24 -42.41 -17.56 -11.42
C ILE A 24 -41.39 -17.45 -10.28
N LEU A 25 -40.90 -18.59 -9.82
CA LEU A 25 -39.79 -18.69 -8.88
C LEU A 25 -38.50 -18.27 -9.59
N ILE A 26 -38.15 -17.00 -9.47
CA ILE A 26 -36.75 -16.57 -9.61
C ILE A 26 -36.04 -17.05 -8.35
N SER A 27 -35.49 -18.26 -8.41
CA SER A 27 -34.58 -18.79 -7.38
C SER A 27 -33.25 -18.04 -7.47
N GLY A 28 -33.25 -16.80 -6.97
CA GLY A 28 -32.03 -16.08 -6.67
C GLY A 28 -31.28 -16.85 -5.59
N SER A 29 -30.29 -17.64 -5.98
CA SER A 29 -29.33 -18.24 -5.06
C SER A 29 -28.52 -17.12 -4.41
N ILE A 30 -29.06 -16.55 -3.34
CA ILE A 30 -28.29 -15.84 -2.34
C ILE A 30 -27.35 -16.90 -1.75
N SER A 31 -26.18 -17.05 -2.37
CA SER A 31 -25.04 -17.67 -1.72
C SER A 31 -24.52 -16.67 -0.69
N GLN A 32 -25.31 -16.50 0.38
CA GLN A 32 -24.74 -16.16 1.66
C GLN A 32 -23.70 -17.24 1.90
N SER A 33 -22.43 -16.85 1.86
CA SER A 33 -21.41 -17.51 2.66
C SER A 33 -21.87 -17.40 4.11
N MET A 34 -22.72 -18.36 4.49
CA MET A 34 -23.00 -18.69 5.88
C MET A 34 -21.64 -19.09 6.44
N ALA A 35 -20.97 -18.13 7.08
CA ALA A 35 -19.75 -18.44 7.82
C ALA A 35 -20.06 -19.63 8.71
N GLU A 36 -19.29 -20.72 8.55
CA GLU A 36 -19.37 -21.91 9.40
C GLU A 36 -19.52 -21.47 10.86
N PRO A 37 -20.53 -21.99 11.58
CA PRO A 37 -20.79 -21.55 12.95
C PRO A 37 -19.55 -21.80 13.81
N PHE A 38 -19.36 -20.94 14.81
CA PHE A 38 -18.23 -20.97 15.74
C PHE A 38 -17.86 -22.39 16.19
N ASP A 39 -16.68 -22.86 15.78
CA ASP A 39 -16.05 -24.05 16.33
C ASP A 39 -15.04 -23.65 17.42
N PRO A 40 -15.41 -23.76 18.71
CA PRO A 40 -14.45 -23.55 19.79
C PRO A 40 -13.27 -24.53 19.75
N ALA A 41 -13.41 -25.72 19.16
CA ALA A 41 -12.32 -26.71 19.10
C ALA A 41 -11.16 -26.24 18.23
N MET A 42 -11.41 -25.37 17.23
CA MET A 42 -10.38 -24.74 16.39
C MET A 42 -9.35 -23.94 17.21
N TYR A 43 -9.76 -23.37 18.34
CA TYR A 43 -8.92 -22.51 19.18
C TYR A 43 -8.64 -23.08 20.58
N GLN A 44 -9.36 -24.12 21.02
CA GLN A 44 -9.13 -24.78 22.32
C GLN A 44 -7.93 -25.74 22.35
N LYS A 45 -7.31 -26.07 21.21
CA LYS A 45 -6.25 -27.09 21.11
C LYS A 45 -4.97 -26.60 20.43
N HIS A 46 -4.52 -25.40 20.85
CA HIS A 46 -3.45 -24.63 20.19
C HIS A 46 -3.84 -24.22 18.76
N ALA A 47 -3.39 -23.07 18.30
CA ALA A 47 -3.48 -22.68 16.90
C ALA A 47 -2.62 -23.65 16.09
N ARG A 48 -3.22 -24.45 15.21
CA ARG A 48 -2.47 -25.28 14.25
C ARG A 48 -2.05 -24.45 13.03
N THR A 49 -0.93 -24.81 12.41
CA THR A 49 -0.59 -24.35 11.04
C THR A 49 -1.30 -25.20 10.00
N TYR A 50 -1.60 -24.60 8.85
CA TYR A 50 -2.26 -25.21 7.71
C TYR A 50 -1.38 -25.21 6.47
N SER A 51 -1.71 -25.97 5.43
CA SER A 51 -1.13 -25.77 4.09
C SER A 51 -1.56 -24.41 3.50
N PRO A 52 -0.89 -23.91 2.43
CA PRO A 52 -1.36 -22.75 1.69
C PRO A 52 -2.81 -22.89 1.22
N GLU A 53 -3.17 -24.05 0.67
CA GLU A 53 -4.50 -24.35 0.12
C GLU A 53 -5.58 -24.37 1.21
N GLU A 54 -5.31 -25.03 2.35
CA GLU A 54 -6.21 -25.07 3.50
C GLU A 54 -6.43 -23.67 4.07
N SER A 55 -5.37 -22.87 4.23
CA SER A 55 -5.44 -21.48 4.72
C SER A 55 -6.22 -20.57 3.77
N MET A 56 -6.00 -20.70 2.45
CA MET A 56 -6.77 -19.98 1.44
C MET A 56 -8.26 -20.36 1.48
N GLY A 57 -8.57 -21.63 1.76
CA GLY A 57 -9.94 -22.11 1.99
C GLY A 57 -10.62 -21.53 3.24
N MET A 58 -9.89 -20.83 4.13
CA MET A 58 -10.44 -20.18 5.32
C MET A 58 -10.71 -18.68 5.15
N ILE A 59 -10.44 -18.13 3.96
CA ILE A 59 -10.58 -16.71 3.64
C ILE A 59 -11.97 -16.40 3.07
N ASP A 60 -12.72 -15.57 3.77
CA ASP A 60 -13.86 -14.84 3.21
C ASP A 60 -13.33 -13.68 2.35
N LEU A 61 -13.72 -13.62 1.09
CA LEU A 61 -13.36 -12.58 0.12
C LEU A 61 -14.61 -12.09 -0.62
N ALA A 62 -14.58 -10.87 -1.15
CA ALA A 62 -15.70 -10.33 -1.94
C ALA A 62 -15.99 -11.19 -3.20
N PRO A 63 -17.26 -11.36 -3.62
CA PRO A 63 -17.61 -12.13 -4.82
C PRO A 63 -16.87 -11.66 -6.08
N GLY A 64 -16.54 -12.61 -6.97
CA GLY A 64 -15.77 -12.36 -8.19
C GLY A 64 -14.25 -12.31 -7.99
N TYR A 65 -13.77 -12.19 -6.75
CA TYR A 65 -12.33 -12.20 -6.44
C TYR A 65 -11.88 -13.57 -5.92
N ARG A 66 -10.61 -13.90 -6.17
CA ARG A 66 -9.91 -15.03 -5.55
C ARG A 66 -8.44 -14.69 -5.32
N LEU A 67 -7.78 -15.45 -4.44
CA LEU A 67 -6.33 -15.39 -4.28
C LEU A 67 -5.67 -16.48 -5.14
N GLU A 68 -4.48 -16.16 -5.64
CA GLU A 68 -3.52 -17.10 -6.23
C GLU A 68 -2.28 -17.13 -5.36
N LEU A 69 -1.77 -18.32 -5.06
CA LEU A 69 -0.48 -18.45 -4.38
C LEU A 69 0.65 -18.13 -5.36
N VAL A 70 1.51 -17.18 -4.97
CA VAL A 70 2.68 -16.72 -5.73
C VAL A 70 3.95 -17.35 -5.17
N ALA A 71 4.07 -17.37 -3.84
CA ALA A 71 5.15 -18.03 -3.12
C ALA A 71 4.65 -18.48 -1.73
N ALA A 72 5.25 -19.55 -1.21
CA ALA A 72 5.05 -20.04 0.15
C ALA A 72 6.35 -20.65 0.70
N GLU A 73 6.36 -21.08 1.96
CA GLU A 73 7.40 -21.95 2.48
C GLU A 73 7.60 -23.20 1.57
N PRO A 74 8.84 -23.62 1.23
CA PRO A 74 10.13 -23.13 1.70
C PRO A 74 10.80 -22.04 0.84
N LEU A 75 10.11 -21.47 -0.16
CA LEU A 75 10.69 -20.38 -0.97
C LEU A 75 10.85 -19.08 -0.14
N ILE A 76 9.98 -18.87 0.84
CA ILE A 76 10.00 -17.72 1.75
C ILE A 76 9.73 -18.14 3.19
N GLU A 77 10.40 -17.46 4.13
CA GLU A 77 10.27 -17.69 5.58
C GLU A 77 10.29 -16.35 6.33
N GLU A 78 9.35 -16.12 7.25
CA GLU A 78 9.24 -14.90 8.07
C GLU A 78 9.24 -13.57 7.28
N PRO A 79 8.52 -13.44 6.15
CA PRO A 79 8.59 -12.27 5.30
C PRO A 79 7.90 -11.07 5.96
N ALA A 80 8.49 -9.88 5.86
CA ALA A 80 7.92 -8.65 6.41
C ALA A 80 7.69 -7.53 5.38
N THR A 81 8.44 -7.51 4.29
CA THR A 81 8.22 -6.57 3.18
C THR A 81 8.75 -7.14 1.86
N MET A 82 8.22 -6.65 0.74
CA MET A 82 8.58 -7.06 -0.62
C MET A 82 8.69 -5.86 -1.54
N ALA A 83 9.53 -5.94 -2.57
CA ALA A 83 9.66 -4.91 -3.61
C ALA A 83 10.06 -5.53 -4.96
N TRP A 84 9.42 -5.06 -6.03
CA TRP A 84 9.69 -5.48 -7.41
C TRP A 84 10.83 -4.68 -8.03
N ASP A 85 11.71 -5.33 -8.78
CA ASP A 85 12.67 -4.67 -9.66
C ASP A 85 12.13 -4.45 -11.08
N GLY A 86 12.89 -3.72 -11.92
CA GLY A 86 12.46 -3.39 -13.27
C GLY A 86 12.24 -4.58 -14.22
N ASP A 87 12.75 -5.76 -13.88
CA ASP A 87 12.61 -6.99 -14.68
C ASP A 87 11.60 -7.97 -14.05
N GLY A 88 10.88 -7.54 -13.01
CA GLY A 88 9.77 -8.27 -12.41
C GLY A 88 10.23 -9.35 -11.43
N LYS A 89 11.49 -9.30 -10.97
CA LYS A 89 11.94 -10.13 -9.85
C LYS A 89 11.47 -9.52 -8.54
N LEU A 90 11.24 -10.37 -7.54
CA LEU A 90 10.67 -9.96 -6.26
C LEU A 90 11.70 -10.11 -5.14
N TYR A 91 12.17 -8.98 -4.63
CA TYR A 91 12.98 -8.94 -3.41
C TYR A 91 12.06 -9.05 -2.20
N VAL A 92 12.39 -9.91 -1.24
CA VAL A 92 11.62 -10.10 0.01
C VAL A 92 12.56 -10.02 1.21
N ALA A 93 12.23 -9.16 2.17
CA ALA A 93 12.95 -9.07 3.43
C ALA A 93 12.37 -10.06 4.45
N GLU A 94 13.21 -10.98 4.91
CA GLU A 94 12.87 -12.02 5.86
C GLU A 94 13.40 -11.67 7.26
N LEU A 95 12.53 -11.70 8.26
CA LEU A 95 12.85 -11.40 9.65
C LEU A 95 13.10 -12.68 10.44
N ASN A 96 14.03 -13.52 10.00
CA ASN A 96 14.23 -14.89 10.49
C ASN A 96 14.56 -15.00 12.00
N THR A 97 14.93 -13.91 12.68
CA THR A 97 15.14 -13.86 14.14
C THR A 97 13.95 -13.31 14.93
N TYR A 98 12.94 -12.73 14.27
CA TYR A 98 11.81 -12.09 14.94
C TYR A 98 10.95 -13.14 15.65
N MET A 99 10.89 -13.07 16.99
CA MET A 99 9.98 -13.85 17.82
C MET A 99 9.95 -15.35 17.49
N GLN A 100 11.12 -15.96 17.24
CA GLN A 100 11.28 -17.40 17.04
C GLN A 100 11.10 -18.21 18.34
N GLU A 101 11.06 -17.53 19.47
CA GLU A 101 10.59 -18.04 20.75
C GLU A 101 9.86 -16.93 21.50
N ILE A 102 9.03 -17.32 22.47
CA ILE A 102 8.18 -16.42 23.26
C ILE A 102 8.95 -15.38 24.09
N ASP A 103 10.23 -15.62 24.41
CA ASP A 103 11.08 -14.67 25.14
C ASP A 103 11.87 -13.72 24.22
N GLY A 104 11.91 -13.99 22.90
CA GLY A 104 12.58 -13.12 21.91
C GLY A 104 14.10 -12.96 22.05
N LYS A 105 14.83 -13.89 22.71
CA LYS A 105 16.24 -13.66 23.11
C LYS A 105 17.18 -13.30 21.96
N ASN A 106 16.98 -13.88 20.78
CA ASN A 106 17.89 -13.78 19.63
C ASN A 106 17.46 -12.74 18.58
N GLN A 107 16.49 -11.87 18.88
CA GLN A 107 15.90 -10.97 17.87
C GLN A 107 16.93 -10.02 17.21
N HIS A 108 17.95 -9.58 17.93
CA HIS A 108 18.97 -8.66 17.40
C HIS A 108 20.17 -9.37 16.72
N ASP A 109 20.15 -10.70 16.58
CA ASP A 109 21.23 -11.44 15.93
C ASP A 109 21.26 -11.14 14.41
N PRO A 110 22.45 -10.93 13.81
CA PRO A 110 22.59 -10.65 12.38
C PRO A 110 22.49 -11.94 11.55
N VAL A 111 21.29 -12.53 11.50
CA VAL A 111 20.99 -13.81 10.84
C VAL A 111 19.89 -13.67 9.77
N CYS A 112 19.20 -12.53 9.75
CA CYS A 112 18.14 -12.25 8.78
C CYS A 112 18.72 -12.04 7.37
N ARG A 113 17.85 -12.08 6.37
CA ARG A 113 18.26 -12.01 4.96
C ARG A 113 17.25 -11.26 4.09
N VAL A 114 17.71 -10.83 2.92
CA VAL A 114 16.85 -10.46 1.80
C VAL A 114 17.02 -11.54 0.74
N VAL A 115 15.92 -12.11 0.28
CA VAL A 115 15.88 -13.12 -0.79
C VAL A 115 15.40 -12.48 -2.09
N LEU A 116 15.84 -13.06 -3.20
CA LEU A 116 15.38 -12.74 -4.55
C LEU A 116 14.57 -13.92 -5.07
N LEU A 117 13.34 -13.65 -5.50
CA LEU A 117 12.45 -14.65 -6.11
C LEU A 117 12.25 -14.36 -7.59
N GLU A 118 12.22 -15.42 -8.39
CA GLU A 118 12.02 -15.36 -9.84
C GLU A 118 10.98 -16.41 -10.27
N ASP A 119 10.14 -16.00 -11.23
CA ASP A 119 9.20 -16.82 -12.00
C ASP A 119 9.89 -17.11 -13.34
N THR A 120 10.46 -18.32 -13.50
CA THR A 120 11.34 -18.64 -14.64
C THR A 120 10.62 -19.33 -15.79
N ASP A 121 9.46 -19.93 -15.56
CA ASP A 121 8.58 -20.45 -16.62
C ASP A 121 7.45 -19.48 -17.04
N ASN A 122 7.25 -18.40 -16.29
CA ASN A 122 6.25 -17.36 -16.51
C ASN A 122 4.81 -17.90 -16.35
N ASP A 123 4.54 -18.81 -15.40
CA ASP A 123 3.17 -19.21 -15.00
C ASP A 123 2.49 -18.19 -14.06
N GLY A 124 3.27 -17.31 -13.42
CA GLY A 124 2.81 -16.35 -12.42
C GLY A 124 3.10 -16.77 -10.97
N ARG A 125 3.93 -17.79 -10.74
CA ARG A 125 4.42 -18.25 -9.45
C ARG A 125 5.94 -18.17 -9.42
N MET A 126 6.49 -17.90 -8.25
CA MET A 126 7.94 -17.94 -8.06
C MET A 126 8.38 -19.41 -7.97
N ASP A 127 9.38 -19.79 -8.75
CA ASP A 127 9.93 -21.14 -8.80
C ASP A 127 11.42 -21.20 -8.40
N LYS A 128 12.12 -20.06 -8.48
CA LYS A 128 13.54 -19.90 -8.14
C LYS A 128 13.72 -18.91 -6.99
N ARG A 129 14.70 -19.22 -6.13
CA ARG A 129 15.08 -18.43 -4.95
C ARG A 129 16.60 -18.31 -4.86
N SER A 130 17.11 -17.08 -4.76
CA SER A 130 18.49 -16.79 -4.34
C SER A 130 18.50 -16.04 -2.99
N VAL A 131 19.52 -16.29 -2.16
CA VAL A 131 19.77 -15.48 -0.96
C VAL A 131 20.59 -14.28 -1.39
N PHE A 132 19.91 -13.17 -1.69
CA PHE A 132 20.55 -11.98 -2.25
C PHE A 132 21.52 -11.32 -1.26
N VAL A 133 21.11 -11.18 0.01
CA VAL A 133 21.98 -10.72 1.10
C VAL A 133 21.63 -11.47 2.38
N GLU A 134 22.62 -12.01 3.07
CA GLU A 134 22.49 -12.60 4.41
C GLU A 134 23.27 -11.82 5.48
N GLY A 135 23.18 -12.25 6.74
CA GLY A 135 23.92 -11.63 7.84
C GLY A 135 23.34 -10.29 8.30
N LEU A 136 22.06 -10.02 8.03
CA LEU A 136 21.40 -8.75 8.33
C LEU A 136 20.72 -8.79 9.70
N LYS A 137 20.67 -7.64 10.39
CA LYS A 137 19.85 -7.47 11.59
C LYS A 137 18.46 -6.96 11.20
N LEU A 138 17.49 -7.87 11.09
CA LEU A 138 16.07 -7.55 10.86
C LEU A 138 15.87 -6.44 9.78
N PRO A 139 16.13 -6.74 8.48
CA PRO A 139 15.98 -5.76 7.40
C PRO A 139 14.51 -5.35 7.24
N ARG A 140 14.22 -4.04 7.28
CA ARG A 140 12.83 -3.53 7.28
C ARG A 140 12.45 -2.73 6.06
N MET A 141 13.43 -2.30 5.28
CA MET A 141 13.21 -1.47 4.10
C MET A 141 14.10 -1.98 2.98
N ILE A 142 13.49 -2.16 1.82
CA ILE A 142 14.11 -2.59 0.57
C ILE A 142 13.57 -1.69 -0.54
N GLN A 143 14.46 -1.17 -1.39
CA GLN A 143 14.08 -0.36 -2.55
C GLN A 143 15.04 -0.66 -3.71
N PRO A 144 14.64 -1.51 -4.67
CA PRO A 144 15.34 -1.66 -5.94
C PRO A 144 15.36 -0.33 -6.69
N LEU A 145 16.52 0.03 -7.25
CA LEU A 145 16.71 1.21 -8.10
C LEU A 145 16.80 0.78 -9.56
N ASP A 146 18.00 0.37 -9.96
CA ASP A 146 18.42 -0.25 -11.21
C ASP A 146 18.93 -1.66 -10.94
N ASP A 147 20.21 -1.95 -11.15
CA ASP A 147 20.87 -3.19 -10.68
C ASP A 147 21.25 -3.13 -9.19
N ARG A 148 21.02 -1.98 -8.53
CA ARG A 148 21.27 -1.74 -7.11
C ARG A 148 19.98 -1.81 -6.28
N VAL A 149 20.08 -2.36 -5.07
CA VAL A 149 19.00 -2.42 -4.08
C VAL A 149 19.42 -1.70 -2.80
N ILE A 150 18.67 -0.68 -2.39
CA ILE A 150 18.86 -0.03 -1.09
C ILE A 150 18.22 -0.92 0.00
N ILE A 151 18.95 -1.17 1.08
CA ILE A 151 18.46 -1.90 2.26
C ILE A 151 18.73 -1.08 3.54
N ARG A 152 17.77 -1.06 4.48
CA ARG A 152 17.99 -0.64 5.88
C ARG A 152 17.72 -1.77 6.87
N GLU A 153 18.65 -1.93 7.80
CA GLU A 153 18.60 -2.84 8.95
C GLU A 153 18.04 -2.15 10.20
N THR A 154 17.66 -2.94 11.19
CA THR A 154 17.26 -2.43 12.51
C THR A 154 18.48 -1.90 13.30
N ASP A 155 18.26 -0.97 14.25
CA ASP A 155 19.29 -0.32 15.08
C ASP A 155 20.27 0.60 14.32
N THR A 156 19.98 0.97 13.07
CA THR A 156 20.69 2.06 12.37
C THR A 156 19.73 2.96 11.56
N PHE A 157 20.16 4.19 11.26
CA PHE A 157 19.58 5.05 10.23
C PHE A 157 20.35 5.02 8.91
N ASP A 158 21.44 4.27 8.83
CA ASP A 158 22.25 4.13 7.61
C ASP A 158 21.42 3.53 6.46
N LEU A 159 21.86 3.77 5.23
CA LEU A 159 21.35 3.08 4.03
C LEU A 159 22.54 2.49 3.28
N HIS A 160 22.43 1.22 2.93
CA HIS A 160 23.41 0.52 2.12
C HIS A 160 22.79 0.16 0.78
N ALA A 161 23.51 0.40 -0.31
CA ALA A 161 23.20 -0.14 -1.62
C ALA A 161 23.96 -1.47 -1.80
N TYR A 162 23.25 -2.50 -2.22
CA TYR A 162 23.77 -3.81 -2.56
C TYR A 162 23.58 -4.07 -4.05
N ARG A 163 24.47 -4.84 -4.66
CA ARG A 163 24.45 -5.13 -6.10
C ARG A 163 25.04 -6.51 -6.36
N ASP A 164 24.43 -7.22 -7.30
CA ASP A 164 24.99 -8.43 -7.92
C ASP A 164 25.64 -8.00 -9.24
N THR A 165 26.98 -8.12 -9.33
CA THR A 165 27.74 -7.74 -10.53
C THR A 165 27.95 -8.89 -11.52
N ASN A 166 27.57 -10.12 -11.15
CA ASN A 166 27.88 -11.33 -11.92
C ASN A 166 26.64 -12.07 -12.46
N GLY A 167 25.46 -11.84 -11.88
CA GLY A 167 24.16 -12.35 -12.32
C GLY A 167 23.71 -13.68 -11.68
N ASP A 168 24.35 -14.15 -10.61
CA ASP A 168 23.96 -15.38 -9.90
C ASP A 168 22.77 -15.18 -8.92
N GLY A 169 22.39 -13.93 -8.66
CA GLY A 169 21.33 -13.55 -7.73
C GLY A 169 21.81 -13.32 -6.29
N VAL A 170 23.12 -13.20 -6.06
CA VAL A 170 23.75 -12.88 -4.77
C VAL A 170 24.50 -11.56 -4.88
N ALA A 171 24.34 -10.67 -3.91
CA ALA A 171 25.06 -9.40 -3.91
C ALA A 171 26.54 -9.59 -3.57
N ASP A 172 27.42 -9.15 -4.46
CA ASP A 172 28.87 -9.16 -4.29
C ASP A 172 29.47 -7.77 -3.99
N GLU A 173 28.70 -6.68 -4.19
CA GLU A 173 29.03 -5.33 -3.73
C GLU A 173 28.09 -4.84 -2.60
N LYS A 174 28.67 -4.17 -1.58
CA LYS A 174 27.96 -3.40 -0.54
C LYS A 174 28.59 -2.01 -0.40
N LYS A 175 27.82 -0.95 -0.63
CA LYS A 175 28.25 0.45 -0.46
C LYS A 175 27.36 1.17 0.57
N LEU A 176 27.96 1.86 1.54
CA LEU A 176 27.26 2.84 2.37
C LEU A 176 26.88 4.04 1.49
N VAL A 177 25.58 4.31 1.34
CA VAL A 177 25.05 5.40 0.51
C VAL A 177 24.41 6.53 1.33
N TYR A 178 24.12 6.28 2.61
CA TYR A 178 23.74 7.30 3.58
C TYR A 178 24.29 6.93 4.95
N GLU A 179 25.08 7.82 5.56
CA GLU A 179 25.48 7.72 6.96
C GLU A 179 24.45 8.47 7.81
N GLY A 180 23.58 7.70 8.48
CA GLY A 180 22.56 8.20 9.40
C GLY A 180 22.91 7.99 10.87
N GLY A 181 23.83 7.08 11.16
CA GLY A 181 24.29 6.74 12.50
C GLY A 181 23.36 5.79 13.26
N PRO A 182 23.75 5.40 14.49
CA PRO A 182 23.06 4.37 15.25
C PRO A 182 21.65 4.76 15.68
N ARG A 183 20.79 3.75 15.76
CA ARG A 183 19.42 3.81 16.28
C ARG A 183 19.26 2.74 17.37
N GLY A 184 18.20 2.83 18.16
CA GLY A 184 17.86 1.83 19.18
C GLY A 184 16.42 1.99 19.63
N GLY A 185 16.08 1.41 20.78
CA GLY A 185 14.70 1.33 21.28
C GLY A 185 13.96 0.11 20.74
N ASN A 186 12.63 0.09 20.88
CA ASN A 186 11.82 -1.08 20.53
C ASN A 186 11.89 -1.39 19.00
N LEU A 187 11.98 -2.67 18.64
CA LEU A 187 12.00 -3.19 17.26
C LEU A 187 10.75 -2.81 16.44
N GLU A 188 9.60 -2.69 17.10
CA GLU A 188 8.34 -2.21 16.52
C GLU A 188 8.35 -0.70 16.23
N HIS A 189 9.28 0.04 16.82
CA HIS A 189 9.41 1.50 16.68
C HIS A 189 10.59 1.91 15.78
N GLN A 190 10.92 1.07 14.81
CA GLN A 190 12.00 1.26 13.84
C GLN A 190 11.43 1.74 12.49
N PRO A 191 12.16 2.56 11.72
CA PRO A 191 11.78 2.90 10.34
C PRO A 191 11.57 1.64 9.50
N SER A 192 10.46 1.57 8.75
CA SER A 192 10.05 0.35 8.05
C SER A 192 9.30 0.57 6.73
N GLY A 193 9.28 1.79 6.19
CA GLY A 193 8.80 2.07 4.84
C GLY A 193 9.78 2.99 4.12
N LEU A 194 10.06 2.72 2.85
CA LEU A 194 11.00 3.47 2.00
C LEU A 194 10.34 3.70 0.63
N GLU A 195 9.23 4.43 0.64
CA GLU A 195 8.34 4.58 -0.51
C GLU A 195 8.91 5.61 -1.49
N TRP A 196 9.41 5.17 -2.65
CA TRP A 196 9.78 6.05 -3.76
C TRP A 196 8.53 6.71 -4.34
N ASN A 197 8.51 8.04 -4.34
CA ASN A 197 7.36 8.83 -4.74
C ASN A 197 7.59 9.53 -6.09
N VAL A 198 6.51 10.02 -6.71
CA VAL A 198 6.53 10.68 -8.03
C VAL A 198 7.40 11.93 -8.08
N ASP A 199 7.74 12.53 -6.94
CA ASP A 199 8.63 13.69 -6.84
C ASP A 199 10.13 13.34 -6.74
N ASN A 200 10.47 12.07 -7.00
CA ASN A 200 11.83 11.51 -6.91
C ASN A 200 12.41 11.51 -5.48
N TRP A 201 11.58 11.72 -4.45
CA TRP A 201 11.94 11.51 -3.05
C TRP A 201 11.34 10.21 -2.53
N MET A 202 12.10 9.53 -1.68
CA MET A 202 11.68 8.38 -0.89
C MET A 202 11.21 8.85 0.49
N TYR A 203 9.99 8.47 0.87
CA TYR A 203 9.36 8.85 2.14
C TYR A 203 9.42 7.70 3.15
N VAL A 204 9.70 8.05 4.41
CA VAL A 204 10.08 7.07 5.44
C VAL A 204 9.27 7.25 6.74
N THR A 205 8.99 6.14 7.42
CA THR A 205 8.31 6.13 8.73
C THR A 205 9.28 6.41 9.89
N TYR A 206 8.78 6.91 11.02
CA TYR A 206 9.57 7.26 12.22
C TYR A 206 10.69 8.30 12.07
N THR A 207 10.89 8.91 10.90
CA THR A 207 11.91 9.96 10.69
C THR A 207 11.28 11.24 10.16
N ASP A 208 11.79 12.41 10.58
CA ASP A 208 11.44 13.72 10.02
C ASP A 208 12.23 14.04 8.73
N ARG A 209 12.57 13.00 7.97
CA ARG A 209 13.39 13.09 6.74
C ARG A 209 12.74 12.37 5.57
N ARG A 210 13.00 12.89 4.38
CA ARG A 210 12.86 12.20 3.10
C ARG A 210 14.24 12.09 2.44
N TYR A 211 14.39 11.10 1.55
CA TYR A 211 15.66 10.74 0.92
C TYR A 211 15.59 10.87 -0.60
N ARG A 212 16.66 11.24 -1.29
CA ARG A 212 16.71 11.28 -2.76
C ARG A 212 17.97 10.61 -3.25
N TRP A 213 17.87 9.82 -4.32
CA TRP A 213 19.03 9.24 -4.97
C TRP A 213 19.82 10.31 -5.74
N ALA A 214 21.12 10.40 -5.49
CA ALA A 214 22.03 11.39 -6.08
C ALA A 214 23.19 10.70 -6.83
N GLY A 215 22.86 9.72 -7.67
CA GLY A 215 23.78 9.05 -8.59
C GLY A 215 24.65 7.96 -7.97
N ASP A 216 25.28 8.25 -6.82
CA ASP A 216 26.14 7.31 -6.10
C ASP A 216 25.94 7.30 -4.56
N HIS A 217 25.16 8.24 -4.03
CA HIS A 217 24.82 8.40 -2.62
C HIS A 217 23.36 8.86 -2.48
N ILE A 218 22.90 9.02 -1.25
CA ILE A 218 21.56 9.50 -0.92
C ILE A 218 21.63 10.86 -0.22
N GLU A 219 20.99 11.85 -0.81
CA GLU A 219 20.68 13.11 -0.15
C GLU A 219 19.55 12.90 0.88
N SER A 220 19.59 13.64 1.98
CA SER A 220 18.47 13.66 2.94
C SER A 220 18.01 15.08 3.22
N GLN A 221 16.70 15.30 3.17
CA GLN A 221 16.08 16.58 3.48
C GLN A 221 15.14 16.42 4.67
N LYS A 222 15.24 17.36 5.61
CA LYS A 222 14.29 17.44 6.73
C LYS A 222 12.94 17.97 6.23
N ILE A 223 11.85 17.35 6.66
CA ILE A 223 10.46 17.79 6.43
C ILE A 223 9.84 18.31 7.73
N PRO A 224 8.71 19.07 7.69
CA PRO A 224 8.12 19.68 8.88
C PRO A 224 7.64 18.71 9.98
N GLY A 225 7.69 17.40 9.75
CA GLY A 225 7.69 16.42 10.85
C GLY A 225 7.54 14.97 10.37
N GLY A 226 8.22 14.05 11.05
CA GLY A 226 8.12 12.62 10.77
C GLY A 226 6.78 12.02 11.17
N SER A 227 6.32 11.00 10.45
CA SER A 227 5.08 10.29 10.78
C SER A 227 5.17 8.80 10.47
N GLY A 228 4.08 8.10 10.71
CA GLY A 228 3.92 6.68 10.46
C GLY A 228 4.66 5.77 11.42
N GLN A 229 4.25 4.50 11.42
CA GLN A 229 4.91 3.40 12.11
C GLN A 229 5.27 2.31 11.10
N TRP A 230 4.28 1.50 10.67
CA TRP A 230 4.50 0.34 9.79
C TRP A 230 3.98 0.52 8.36
N GLY A 231 3.69 1.75 7.93
CA GLY A 231 3.26 1.98 6.55
C GLY A 231 3.31 3.44 6.12
N VAL A 232 3.74 3.62 4.87
CA VAL A 232 3.65 4.82 4.06
C VAL A 232 3.48 4.37 2.61
N THR A 233 2.58 5.01 1.87
CA THR A 233 2.39 4.81 0.42
C THR A 233 1.97 6.14 -0.23
N HIS A 234 1.76 6.19 -1.55
CA HIS A 234 1.25 7.38 -2.24
C HIS A 234 0.22 7.09 -3.35
N ASP A 235 -0.60 8.10 -3.66
CA ASP A 235 -1.48 8.11 -4.83
C ASP A 235 -0.77 8.60 -6.13
N ASP A 236 -1.50 8.67 -7.24
CA ASP A 236 -0.96 9.07 -8.55
C ASP A 236 -0.31 10.46 -8.62
N VAL A 237 -0.61 11.35 -7.67
CA VAL A 237 -0.01 12.70 -7.60
C VAL A 237 1.03 12.81 -6.48
N GLY A 238 1.38 11.69 -5.87
CA GLY A 238 2.38 11.58 -4.84
C GLY A 238 1.94 12.07 -3.46
N ARG A 239 0.63 12.12 -3.19
CA ARG A 239 0.12 12.45 -1.86
C ARG A 239 0.34 11.25 -0.94
N ASN A 240 1.07 11.44 0.15
CA ASN A 240 1.42 10.35 1.06
C ASN A 240 0.24 9.93 1.96
N PHE A 241 0.13 8.63 2.21
CA PHE A 241 -0.79 8.05 3.19
C PHE A 241 0.03 7.31 4.25
N TYR A 242 -0.01 7.77 5.51
CA TYR A 242 0.72 7.15 6.62
C TYR A 242 -0.23 6.38 7.56
N SER A 243 0.26 5.32 8.23
CA SER A 243 -0.46 4.63 9.31
C SER A 243 0.31 4.61 10.63
N THR A 244 -0.39 4.49 11.75
CA THR A 244 0.21 4.09 13.04
C THR A 244 -0.59 2.97 13.69
N ALA A 245 0.08 1.87 13.97
CA ALA A 245 -0.48 0.72 14.67
C ALA A 245 -0.72 1.03 16.15
N GLY A 246 0.31 1.49 16.87
CA GLY A 246 0.21 1.88 18.27
C GLY A 246 -0.72 3.08 18.53
N GLY A 247 -0.93 3.95 17.53
CA GLY A 247 -1.94 5.01 17.57
C GLY A 247 -3.32 4.61 17.02
N GLU A 248 -3.52 3.34 16.66
CA GLU A 248 -4.76 2.76 16.15
C GLU A 248 -5.38 3.62 15.04
N ASN A 249 -4.57 3.95 14.04
CA ASN A 249 -4.92 4.87 12.98
C ASN A 249 -4.39 4.40 11.62
N PRO A 250 -5.22 3.77 10.78
CA PRO A 250 -4.77 3.21 9.51
C PRO A 250 -4.53 4.26 8.42
N ALA A 251 -4.96 5.51 8.59
CA ALA A 251 -4.81 6.56 7.58
C ALA A 251 -4.54 7.92 8.23
N MET A 252 -3.45 8.60 7.86
CA MET A 252 -3.03 9.89 8.39
C MET A 252 -2.34 10.78 7.35
N HIS A 253 -2.52 12.09 7.52
CA HIS A 253 -1.80 13.15 6.80
C HIS A 253 -1.94 13.11 5.26
N PHE A 254 -3.03 12.52 4.77
CA PHE A 254 -3.35 12.35 3.35
C PHE A 254 -4.19 13.50 2.78
N GLN A 255 -4.10 14.71 3.34
CA GLN A 255 -4.76 15.90 2.79
C GLN A 255 -3.85 16.67 1.82
N ILE A 256 -2.55 16.75 2.14
CA ILE A 256 -1.54 17.53 1.40
C ILE A 256 -0.24 16.72 1.29
N PRO A 257 0.63 16.99 0.29
CA PRO A 257 1.94 16.33 0.21
C PRO A 257 2.78 16.57 1.47
N MET A 258 3.47 15.52 1.96
CA MET A 258 4.07 15.53 3.30
C MET A 258 5.22 16.55 3.46
N VAL A 259 5.78 17.04 2.35
CA VAL A 259 6.80 18.11 2.34
C VAL A 259 6.29 19.42 2.97
N TYR A 260 5.00 19.74 2.85
CA TYR A 260 4.40 20.95 3.44
C TYR A 260 3.98 20.77 4.91
N GLY A 261 4.20 19.59 5.48
CA GLY A 261 3.82 19.26 6.85
C GLY A 261 2.45 18.61 6.98
N LYS A 262 1.98 18.54 8.22
CA LYS A 262 0.86 17.66 8.63
C LYS A 262 -0.45 18.42 8.64
N LEU A 263 -1.42 17.96 7.85
CA LEU A 263 -2.81 18.39 7.94
C LEU A 263 -3.71 17.20 8.28
N THR A 264 -4.60 17.40 9.24
CA THR A 264 -5.67 16.47 9.60
C THR A 264 -6.96 17.27 9.73
N LEU A 265 -7.99 16.88 8.98
CA LEU A 265 -9.27 17.58 8.93
C LEU A 265 -10.38 16.79 9.62
N SER A 266 -11.33 17.51 10.24
CA SER A 266 -12.47 16.87 10.89
C SER A 266 -13.31 16.07 9.88
N GLY A 267 -13.53 14.79 10.18
CA GLY A 267 -14.22 13.86 9.29
C GLY A 267 -13.45 13.55 8.00
N GLU A 268 -12.12 13.58 7.99
CA GLU A 268 -11.30 12.97 6.93
C GLU A 268 -11.36 11.43 6.91
N GLN A 269 -11.86 10.85 7.99
CA GLN A 269 -12.23 9.44 8.08
C GLN A 269 -13.74 9.38 8.30
N ALA A 270 -14.45 8.54 7.56
CA ALA A 270 -15.88 8.35 7.77
C ALA A 270 -16.20 7.83 9.19
N PRO A 271 -17.41 8.08 9.73
CA PRO A 271 -17.86 7.45 10.96
C PRO A 271 -17.67 5.93 10.91
N GLY A 272 -17.08 5.36 11.97
CA GLY A 272 -16.78 3.92 12.03
C GLY A 272 -15.57 3.46 11.20
N PHE A 273 -14.86 4.33 10.47
CA PHE A 273 -13.72 3.93 9.61
C PHE A 273 -12.58 3.18 10.31
N ARG A 274 -12.49 3.28 11.64
CA ARG A 274 -11.49 2.53 12.43
C ARG A 274 -12.00 1.23 13.06
N GLU A 275 -13.31 1.02 13.11
CA GLU A 275 -13.89 -0.27 13.52
C GLU A 275 -13.51 -1.35 12.49
N VAL A 276 -13.22 -2.57 12.94
CA VAL A 276 -12.89 -3.71 12.07
C VAL A 276 -13.75 -4.94 12.39
N PHE A 277 -13.94 -5.82 11.42
CA PHE A 277 -14.94 -6.90 11.44
C PHE A 277 -14.34 -8.30 11.17
N PRO A 278 -13.29 -8.74 11.91
CA PRO A 278 -12.59 -10.00 11.63
C PRO A 278 -13.43 -11.24 11.96
N LEU A 279 -12.91 -12.41 11.60
CA LEU A 279 -13.50 -13.72 11.92
C LEU A 279 -12.81 -14.43 13.10
N VAL A 280 -11.50 -14.19 13.29
CA VAL A 280 -10.72 -14.80 14.38
C VAL A 280 -11.14 -14.27 15.75
N GLN A 281 -11.21 -15.19 16.71
CA GLN A 281 -11.65 -14.96 18.10
C GLN A 281 -10.52 -15.20 19.12
N ILE A 282 -9.28 -14.99 18.70
CA ILE A 282 -8.10 -15.04 19.57
C ILE A 282 -7.86 -13.62 20.11
N PRO A 283 -7.73 -13.42 21.43
CA PRO A 283 -7.62 -12.09 22.00
C PRO A 283 -6.15 -11.61 22.11
N ASP A 284 -5.36 -11.82 21.05
CA ASP A 284 -3.91 -11.60 20.99
C ASP A 284 -3.53 -10.19 20.52
N VAL A 285 -3.94 -9.16 21.28
CA VAL A 285 -3.57 -7.76 21.03
C VAL A 285 -2.96 -7.06 22.24
N GLN A 286 -1.96 -6.21 21.98
CA GLN A 286 -1.27 -5.38 22.97
C GLN A 286 -2.23 -4.50 23.79
N GLY A 287 -3.27 -3.94 23.14
CA GLY A 287 -4.31 -3.13 23.80
C GLY A 287 -5.21 -3.91 24.76
N GLY A 288 -5.03 -5.22 24.89
CA GLY A 288 -5.71 -6.09 25.85
C GLY A 288 -7.21 -6.25 25.60
N ARG A 289 -7.92 -6.79 26.61
CA ARG A 289 -9.34 -7.18 26.52
C ARG A 289 -10.30 -6.06 26.10
N GLY A 290 -9.93 -4.78 26.22
CA GLY A 290 -10.74 -3.64 25.75
C GLY A 290 -10.86 -3.53 24.23
N ARG A 291 -10.02 -4.24 23.48
CA ARG A 291 -9.99 -4.22 22.00
C ARG A 291 -10.75 -5.36 21.34
N PHE A 292 -11.47 -6.15 22.12
CA PHE A 292 -12.37 -7.18 21.60
C PHE A 292 -13.83 -6.86 21.91
N ARG A 293 -14.74 -7.35 21.07
CA ARG A 293 -16.17 -7.34 21.37
C ARG A 293 -16.46 -8.42 22.42
N LYS A 294 -17.33 -8.11 23.39
CA LYS A 294 -17.58 -8.99 24.57
C LYS A 294 -18.41 -10.23 24.24
N ASP A 295 -19.18 -10.17 23.15
CA ASP A 295 -20.12 -11.18 22.67
C ASP A 295 -19.45 -12.28 21.84
N ASN A 296 -18.37 -11.97 21.11
CA ASN A 296 -17.74 -12.89 20.15
C ASN A 296 -16.20 -12.87 20.12
N LEU A 297 -15.54 -12.12 21.02
CA LEU A 297 -14.08 -11.99 21.13
C LEU A 297 -13.35 -11.53 19.83
N THR A 298 -14.06 -10.98 18.85
CA THR A 298 -13.45 -10.39 17.63
C THR A 298 -12.82 -9.03 17.91
N LEU A 299 -11.73 -8.70 17.22
CA LEU A 299 -11.08 -7.38 17.31
C LEU A 299 -12.08 -6.28 16.89
N ASN A 300 -12.21 -5.23 17.72
CA ASN A 300 -13.22 -4.17 17.54
C ASN A 300 -12.69 -2.92 16.81
N ARG A 301 -11.37 -2.79 16.63
CA ARG A 301 -10.73 -1.63 16.00
C ARG A 301 -9.37 -2.01 15.41
N PHE A 302 -8.90 -1.30 14.40
CA PHE A 302 -7.50 -1.39 13.95
C PHE A 302 -6.52 -1.23 15.12
N THR A 303 -5.52 -2.11 15.17
CA THR A 303 -4.43 -2.12 16.15
C THR A 303 -3.07 -2.48 15.54
N GLY A 304 -3.04 -3.28 14.47
CA GLY A 304 -1.83 -3.77 13.83
C GLY A 304 -1.53 -3.20 12.43
N CYS A 305 -2.25 -2.16 11.98
CA CYS A 305 -2.22 -1.72 10.58
C CYS A 305 -0.81 -1.46 10.01
N ALA A 306 -0.40 -2.28 9.03
CA ALA A 306 0.93 -2.30 8.41
C ALA A 306 0.85 -2.30 6.87
N GLY A 307 1.95 -1.90 6.21
CA GLY A 307 2.22 -1.99 4.78
C GLY A 307 1.03 -1.71 3.86
N GLN A 308 0.40 -0.54 4.02
CA GLN A 308 -0.74 -0.15 3.19
C GLN A 308 -0.29 0.30 1.81
N HIS A 309 -1.20 0.24 0.84
CA HIS A 309 -0.95 0.60 -0.55
C HIS A 309 -2.15 1.31 -1.18
N ILE A 310 -1.91 2.30 -2.04
CA ILE A 310 -2.97 2.79 -2.96
C ILE A 310 -2.89 1.92 -4.21
N TYR A 311 -3.92 1.14 -4.51
CA TYR A 311 -3.90 0.28 -5.69
C TYR A 311 -3.98 1.12 -6.98
N ARG A 312 -2.93 1.02 -7.80
CA ARG A 312 -2.77 1.75 -9.08
C ARG A 312 -2.57 0.80 -10.27
N GLY A 313 -2.98 -0.47 -10.13
CA GLY A 313 -2.88 -1.51 -11.17
C GLY A 313 -4.06 -1.51 -12.14
N ASP A 314 -3.91 -2.17 -13.30
CA ASP A 314 -4.90 -2.16 -14.39
C ASP A 314 -5.71 -3.46 -14.54
N ARG A 315 -5.53 -4.48 -13.67
CA ARG A 315 -6.13 -5.83 -13.88
C ARG A 315 -7.24 -6.25 -12.91
N LEU A 316 -7.50 -5.47 -11.88
CA LEU A 316 -8.72 -5.57 -11.07
C LEU A 316 -9.82 -4.66 -11.65
N PRO A 317 -11.11 -4.88 -11.31
CA PRO A 317 -12.21 -4.03 -11.76
C PRO A 317 -11.93 -2.54 -11.52
N SER A 318 -12.38 -1.67 -12.43
CA SER A 318 -12.02 -0.23 -12.43
C SER A 318 -12.38 0.51 -11.14
N ASP A 319 -13.44 0.08 -10.44
CA ASP A 319 -13.81 0.57 -9.11
C ASP A 319 -12.75 0.32 -8.03
N PHE A 320 -11.78 -0.58 -8.25
CA PHE A 320 -10.65 -0.84 -7.33
C PHE A 320 -9.52 0.19 -7.49
N TYR A 321 -9.43 0.88 -8.63
CA TYR A 321 -8.37 1.86 -8.89
C TYR A 321 -8.46 3.05 -7.93
N GLY A 322 -7.35 3.40 -7.27
CA GLY A 322 -7.27 4.47 -6.28
C GLY A 322 -7.78 4.08 -4.88
N ASP A 323 -8.26 2.85 -4.68
CA ASP A 323 -8.65 2.40 -3.34
C ASP A 323 -7.42 2.12 -2.46
N TYR A 324 -7.54 2.51 -1.19
CA TYR A 324 -6.53 2.34 -0.16
C TYR A 324 -6.67 0.98 0.51
N ILE A 325 -5.63 0.17 0.42
CA ILE A 325 -5.57 -1.21 0.89
C ILE A 325 -4.82 -1.25 2.20
N ILE A 326 -5.47 -1.75 3.25
CA ILE A 326 -4.95 -1.72 4.62
C ILE A 326 -4.91 -3.14 5.20
N PRO A 327 -3.74 -3.81 5.19
CA PRO A 327 -3.48 -5.01 5.97
C PRO A 327 -3.67 -4.79 7.48
N GLU A 328 -4.31 -5.77 8.15
CA GLU A 328 -4.39 -5.87 9.61
C GLU A 328 -4.06 -7.30 10.07
N PRO A 329 -2.82 -7.54 10.54
CA PRO A 329 -2.35 -8.87 10.91
C PRO A 329 -2.93 -9.36 12.24
N VAL A 330 -3.32 -8.51 13.18
CA VAL A 330 -4.05 -8.88 14.40
C VAL A 330 -5.48 -9.29 14.04
N GLY A 331 -6.10 -8.54 13.13
CA GLY A 331 -7.45 -8.84 12.62
C GLY A 331 -7.53 -10.01 11.64
N ARG A 332 -6.41 -10.55 11.14
CA ARG A 332 -6.38 -11.56 10.06
C ARG A 332 -7.17 -11.08 8.83
N LEU A 333 -7.08 -9.78 8.50
CA LEU A 333 -7.92 -9.13 7.50
C LEU A 333 -7.17 -8.13 6.63
N VAL A 334 -7.77 -7.79 5.49
CA VAL A 334 -7.36 -6.64 4.68
C VAL A 334 -8.59 -5.80 4.38
N ARG A 335 -8.53 -4.51 4.74
CA ARG A 335 -9.57 -3.53 4.38
C ARG A 335 -9.28 -2.95 3.01
N ARG A 336 -10.33 -2.82 2.21
CA ARG A 336 -10.38 -1.96 1.03
C ARG A 336 -11.12 -0.67 1.42
N ALA A 337 -10.51 0.48 1.19
CA ALA A 337 -11.08 1.77 1.54
C ALA A 337 -11.17 2.69 0.33
N LYS A 338 -12.35 3.30 0.12
CA LYS A 338 -12.54 4.36 -0.86
C LYS A 338 -11.79 5.61 -0.44
N VAL A 339 -11.05 6.21 -1.35
CA VAL A 339 -10.46 7.55 -1.23
C VAL A 339 -11.30 8.50 -2.09
N VAL A 340 -12.08 9.38 -1.47
CA VAL A 340 -12.99 10.29 -2.20
C VAL A 340 -12.76 11.74 -1.80
N TYR A 341 -13.02 12.68 -2.71
CA TYR A 341 -12.95 14.11 -2.43
C TYR A 341 -14.35 14.67 -2.15
N GLU A 342 -14.55 15.24 -0.96
CA GLU A 342 -15.86 15.73 -0.50
C GLU A 342 -15.71 17.08 0.21
N ASN A 343 -16.40 18.11 -0.27
CA ASN A 343 -16.45 19.44 0.35
C ASN A 343 -15.05 20.03 0.66
N GLY A 344 -14.12 19.93 -0.29
CA GLY A 344 -12.78 20.51 -0.17
C GLY A 344 -11.72 19.63 0.52
N LYS A 345 -12.03 18.39 0.89
CA LYS A 345 -11.09 17.49 1.60
C LYS A 345 -11.13 16.06 1.06
N THR A 346 -10.03 15.34 1.25
CA THR A 346 -9.96 13.89 1.03
C THR A 346 -10.60 13.17 2.22
N VAL A 347 -11.46 12.18 1.94
CA VAL A 347 -12.17 11.37 2.93
C VAL A 347 -11.96 9.89 2.62
N VAL A 348 -11.54 9.12 3.62
CA VAL A 348 -11.43 7.66 3.53
C VAL A 348 -12.66 6.95 4.13
N LYS A 349 -13.18 5.94 3.41
CA LYS A 349 -14.41 5.20 3.76
C LYS A 349 -14.17 3.70 3.60
N ASN A 350 -14.72 2.84 4.48
CA ASN A 350 -14.69 1.39 4.24
C ASN A 350 -15.54 1.09 2.99
N ALA A 351 -14.97 0.42 1.99
CA ALA A 351 -15.68 0.07 0.75
C ALA A 351 -16.76 -1.00 0.99
N THR A 352 -16.68 -1.74 2.10
CA THR A 352 -17.64 -2.79 2.50
C THR A 352 -18.12 -2.57 3.94
N PRO A 353 -18.96 -1.56 4.24
CA PRO A 353 -19.40 -1.26 5.60
C PRO A 353 -20.04 -2.47 6.31
N GLY A 354 -19.66 -2.71 7.57
CA GLY A 354 -20.11 -3.86 8.36
C GLY A 354 -19.33 -5.17 8.12
N THR A 355 -18.37 -5.17 7.18
CA THR A 355 -17.45 -6.29 6.94
C THR A 355 -16.07 -5.75 6.50
N GLU A 356 -15.18 -6.64 6.07
CA GLU A 356 -13.97 -6.28 5.33
C GLU A 356 -13.99 -6.88 3.93
N PHE A 357 -13.04 -6.44 3.10
CA PHE A 357 -12.82 -6.99 1.78
C PHE A 357 -12.28 -8.43 1.82
N LEU A 358 -11.32 -8.70 2.72
CA LEU A 358 -10.69 -10.01 2.93
C LEU A 358 -10.61 -10.29 4.44
N ARG A 359 -11.03 -11.48 4.88
CA ARG A 359 -10.89 -11.94 6.29
C ARG A 359 -10.59 -13.43 6.35
N SER A 360 -9.61 -13.85 7.14
CA SER A 360 -9.32 -15.27 7.39
C SER A 360 -9.87 -15.76 8.74
N ARG A 361 -10.18 -17.06 8.82
CA ARG A 361 -10.33 -17.81 10.08
C ARG A 361 -9.00 -18.46 10.54
N ASP A 362 -7.97 -18.48 9.69
CA ASP A 362 -6.67 -19.01 10.08
C ASP A 362 -6.00 -18.07 11.10
N ALA A 363 -5.74 -18.60 12.29
CA ALA A 363 -5.05 -17.92 13.38
C ALA A 363 -3.69 -17.32 12.98
N ASN A 364 -3.03 -17.88 11.97
CA ASN A 364 -1.68 -17.53 11.55
C ASN A 364 -1.63 -16.59 10.34
N PHE A 365 -2.76 -16.29 9.69
CA PHE A 365 -2.78 -15.37 8.56
C PHE A 365 -2.47 -13.93 9.02
N ARG A 366 -1.25 -13.46 8.78
CA ARG A 366 -0.71 -12.16 9.21
C ARG A 366 -0.37 -11.31 7.98
N PRO A 367 -1.35 -10.73 7.27
CA PRO A 367 -1.07 -9.80 6.18
C PRO A 367 -0.39 -8.54 6.74
N VAL A 368 0.84 -8.27 6.30
CA VAL A 368 1.67 -7.15 6.80
C VAL A 368 2.09 -6.16 5.72
N HIS A 369 2.00 -6.53 4.43
CA HIS A 369 2.28 -5.62 3.32
C HIS A 369 1.42 -5.97 2.09
N ALA A 370 0.87 -4.95 1.43
CA ALA A 370 0.24 -5.06 0.11
C ALA A 370 0.99 -4.19 -0.92
N SER A 371 1.03 -4.57 -2.20
CA SER A 371 1.66 -3.76 -3.26
C SER A 371 1.07 -4.06 -4.64
N THR A 372 1.17 -3.14 -5.60
CA THR A 372 0.80 -3.40 -7.01
C THR A 372 1.96 -4.05 -7.73
N GLY A 373 1.72 -5.20 -8.36
CA GLY A 373 2.72 -5.91 -9.16
C GLY A 373 2.88 -5.36 -10.59
N PRO A 374 3.94 -5.77 -11.30
CA PRO A 374 4.16 -5.39 -12.69
C PRO A 374 3.07 -5.92 -13.63
N ASP A 375 2.49 -7.09 -13.32
CA ASP A 375 1.34 -7.66 -14.03
C ASP A 375 0.03 -6.86 -13.88
N GLY A 376 0.01 -5.83 -13.02
CA GLY A 376 -1.14 -4.98 -12.74
C GLY A 376 -2.13 -5.52 -11.71
N CYS A 377 -1.80 -6.60 -11.01
CA CYS A 377 -2.60 -7.12 -9.90
C CYS A 377 -2.15 -6.56 -8.53
N LEU A 378 -2.92 -6.82 -7.48
CA LEU A 378 -2.55 -6.53 -6.09
C LEU A 378 -1.91 -7.78 -5.48
N TYR A 379 -0.75 -7.62 -4.86
CA TYR A 379 -0.06 -8.65 -4.09
C TYR A 379 -0.23 -8.39 -2.59
N ILE A 380 -0.38 -9.45 -1.80
CA ILE A 380 -0.52 -9.43 -0.34
C ILE A 380 0.52 -10.38 0.24
N LEU A 381 1.40 -9.84 1.07
CA LEU A 381 2.43 -10.56 1.80
C LEU A 381 1.93 -10.84 3.22
N ASP A 382 1.97 -12.13 3.56
CA ASP A 382 1.50 -12.75 4.79
C ASP A 382 2.69 -13.38 5.51
N MET A 383 2.97 -12.90 6.73
CA MET A 383 4.08 -13.39 7.55
C MET A 383 3.82 -14.81 8.09
N TYR A 384 2.60 -15.34 7.93
CA TYR A 384 2.12 -16.67 8.30
C TYR A 384 2.64 -17.22 9.64
N ARG A 385 2.25 -16.58 10.76
CA ARG A 385 2.82 -16.87 12.08
C ARG A 385 1.90 -16.61 13.27
N GLY A 386 2.18 -17.30 14.37
CA GLY A 386 1.38 -17.27 15.59
C GLY A 386 1.56 -16.00 16.41
N ILE A 387 2.74 -15.66 16.93
CA ILE A 387 2.99 -14.35 17.60
C ILE A 387 3.17 -13.27 16.51
N ILE A 388 2.60 -12.07 16.65
CA ILE A 388 2.93 -10.92 15.76
C ILE A 388 3.59 -9.73 16.50
N GLN A 389 3.49 -9.70 17.83
CA GLN A 389 4.05 -8.65 18.69
C GLN A 389 5.49 -8.96 19.14
N GLU A 390 6.27 -7.92 19.40
CA GLU A 390 7.63 -8.01 19.94
C GLU A 390 7.67 -8.46 21.42
N GLY A 391 8.82 -8.99 21.85
CA GLY A 391 9.05 -9.65 23.14
C GLY A 391 8.63 -8.83 24.37
N ASN A 392 8.80 -7.50 24.33
CA ASN A 392 8.36 -6.57 25.37
C ASN A 392 6.86 -6.73 25.74
N TRP A 393 6.02 -7.11 24.77
CA TRP A 393 4.59 -7.28 24.98
C TRP A 393 4.20 -8.67 25.50
N VAL A 394 5.03 -9.69 25.26
CA VAL A 394 4.82 -11.10 25.68
C VAL A 394 5.73 -11.54 26.84
N ARG A 395 6.25 -10.58 27.62
CA ARG A 395 7.05 -10.85 28.83
C ARG A 395 6.29 -11.70 29.86
N PRO A 396 6.98 -12.51 30.68
CA PRO A 396 6.36 -13.25 31.78
C PRO A 396 5.49 -12.34 32.67
N GLY A 397 4.25 -12.77 32.92
CA GLY A 397 3.24 -12.00 33.67
C GLY A 397 2.51 -10.91 32.88
N SER A 398 2.78 -10.74 31.57
CA SER A 398 1.94 -9.91 30.71
C SER A 398 0.64 -10.63 30.35
N TYR A 399 -0.41 -9.86 30.06
CA TYR A 399 -1.69 -10.41 29.57
C TYR A 399 -1.52 -11.26 28.29
N LEU A 400 -0.61 -10.85 27.39
CA LEU A 400 -0.38 -11.58 26.14
C LEU A 400 0.40 -12.88 26.35
N ARG A 401 1.22 -12.98 27.39
CA ARG A 401 1.93 -14.22 27.72
C ARG A 401 0.96 -15.39 27.86
N ASP A 402 -0.05 -15.21 28.71
CA ASP A 402 -1.10 -16.20 28.94
C ASP A 402 -1.83 -16.55 27.64
N VAL A 403 -2.12 -15.56 26.78
CA VAL A 403 -2.77 -15.79 25.48
C VAL A 403 -1.86 -16.64 24.57
N VAL A 404 -0.60 -16.24 24.39
CA VAL A 404 0.36 -16.95 23.54
C VAL A 404 0.55 -18.40 23.99
N GLU A 405 0.69 -18.64 25.30
CA GLU A 405 0.87 -19.99 25.86
C GLU A 405 -0.41 -20.84 25.74
N ASN A 406 -1.58 -20.30 26.06
CA ASN A 406 -2.86 -21.04 25.95
C ASN A 406 -3.21 -21.41 24.49
N TYR A 407 -2.89 -20.54 23.52
CA TYR A 407 -3.13 -20.79 22.10
C TYR A 407 -1.91 -21.34 21.36
N GLY A 408 -0.78 -21.62 22.03
CA GLY A 408 0.43 -22.16 21.39
C GLY A 408 1.03 -21.31 20.28
N LEU A 409 0.81 -19.98 20.31
CA LEU A 409 1.17 -19.07 19.21
C LEU A 409 2.70 -18.97 19.00
N ASP A 410 3.50 -19.33 20.00
CA ASP A 410 4.96 -19.38 19.91
C ASP A 410 5.48 -20.59 19.12
N LYS A 411 4.62 -21.55 18.75
CA LYS A 411 4.99 -22.76 17.99
C LYS A 411 4.85 -22.60 16.48
N ASN A 412 4.21 -21.52 16.03
CA ASN A 412 3.90 -21.29 14.62
C ASN A 412 4.81 -20.20 14.07
N ILE A 413 5.97 -20.62 13.56
CA ILE A 413 7.10 -19.81 13.09
C ILE A 413 7.71 -20.44 11.82
N GLY A 414 8.62 -19.74 11.15
CA GLY A 414 9.41 -20.27 10.04
C GLY A 414 8.61 -20.52 8.75
N ARG A 415 7.59 -19.68 8.49
CA ARG A 415 6.70 -19.78 7.32
C ARG A 415 6.45 -18.40 6.73
N GLY A 416 5.81 -18.33 5.58
CA GLY A 416 5.53 -17.07 4.90
C GLY A 416 4.85 -17.28 3.57
N ARG A 417 3.97 -16.37 3.17
CA ARG A 417 3.13 -16.52 1.96
C ARG A 417 3.00 -15.20 1.22
N ILE A 418 2.99 -15.28 -0.10
CA ILE A 418 2.66 -14.15 -0.97
C ILE A 418 1.52 -14.60 -1.88
N TYR A 419 0.44 -13.83 -1.86
CA TYR A 419 -0.74 -14.08 -2.67
C TYR A 419 -0.93 -12.95 -3.69
N ARG A 420 -1.33 -13.29 -4.91
CA ARG A 420 -1.86 -12.35 -5.90
C ARG A 420 -3.39 -12.37 -5.81
N LEU A 421 -3.99 -11.20 -5.62
CA LEU A 421 -5.42 -11.00 -5.77
C LEU A 421 -5.77 -10.87 -7.25
N VAL A 422 -6.70 -11.70 -7.71
CA VAL A 422 -7.27 -11.64 -9.06
C VAL A 422 -8.79 -11.59 -9.01
N HIS A 423 -9.41 -11.11 -10.08
CA HIS A 423 -10.84 -11.16 -10.34
C HIS A 423 -11.14 -12.18 -11.45
N GLU A 424 -12.39 -12.62 -11.59
CA GLU A 424 -12.84 -13.49 -12.70
C GLU A 424 -12.57 -12.89 -14.10
N THR A 425 -12.42 -11.56 -14.18
CA THR A 425 -12.09 -10.81 -15.41
C THR A 425 -10.60 -10.44 -15.51
N THR A 426 -9.74 -10.95 -14.64
CA THR A 426 -8.31 -10.61 -14.65
C THR A 426 -7.56 -11.38 -15.73
N GLU A 427 -6.97 -10.65 -16.67
CA GLU A 427 -6.00 -11.16 -17.63
C GLU A 427 -4.59 -10.71 -17.22
N ARG A 428 -3.65 -11.64 -17.07
CA ARG A 428 -2.30 -11.35 -16.58
C ARG A 428 -1.57 -10.37 -17.51
N GLY A 429 -0.94 -9.34 -16.95
CA GLY A 429 -0.09 -8.41 -17.69
C GLY A 429 1.20 -9.06 -18.22
N PRO A 430 1.92 -8.37 -19.12
CA PRO A 430 3.21 -8.82 -19.61
C PRO A 430 4.29 -8.77 -18.52
N SER A 431 5.26 -9.67 -18.58
CA SER A 431 6.46 -9.63 -17.73
C SER A 431 7.35 -8.44 -18.15
N PRO A 432 7.81 -7.59 -17.21
CA PRO A 432 8.62 -6.42 -17.53
C PRO A 432 10.09 -6.79 -17.80
N ARG A 433 10.81 -5.90 -18.51
CA ARG A 433 12.25 -6.02 -18.82
C ARG A 433 12.93 -4.64 -18.85
N LEU A 434 12.70 -3.84 -17.81
CA LEU A 434 13.03 -2.41 -17.80
C LEU A 434 14.48 -2.11 -17.37
N ILE A 435 15.17 -2.98 -16.62
CA ILE A 435 16.51 -2.71 -16.04
C ILE A 435 17.54 -2.41 -17.13
N HIS A 436 17.40 -2.99 -18.32
CA HIS A 436 18.26 -2.74 -19.48
C HIS A 436 17.55 -2.10 -20.68
N ALA A 437 16.25 -1.77 -20.57
CA ALA A 437 15.50 -1.12 -21.64
C ALA A 437 16.10 0.26 -22.01
N PRO A 438 16.18 0.64 -23.30
CA PRO A 438 16.65 1.96 -23.72
C PRO A 438 15.83 3.10 -23.11
N ALA A 439 16.45 4.26 -22.86
CA ALA A 439 15.77 5.40 -22.25
C ALA A 439 14.51 5.85 -23.03
N ARG A 440 14.53 5.81 -24.37
CA ARG A 440 13.37 6.09 -25.23
C ARG A 440 12.19 5.11 -25.01
N GLU A 441 12.46 3.86 -24.66
CA GLU A 441 11.44 2.86 -24.34
C GLU A 441 10.81 3.16 -22.98
N LEU A 442 11.63 3.47 -21.97
CA LEU A 442 11.16 3.92 -20.65
C LEU A 442 10.26 5.17 -20.74
N VAL A 443 10.60 6.14 -21.59
CA VAL A 443 9.75 7.33 -21.83
C VAL A 443 8.33 6.95 -22.29
N SER A 444 8.16 5.86 -23.05
CA SER A 444 6.83 5.40 -23.47
C SER A 444 6.00 4.83 -22.31
N HIS A 445 6.65 4.21 -21.32
CA HIS A 445 6.00 3.63 -20.15
C HIS A 445 5.49 4.66 -19.13
N LEU A 446 5.90 5.93 -19.22
CA LEU A 446 5.36 7.00 -18.37
C LEU A 446 3.83 7.19 -18.55
N SER A 447 3.27 6.78 -19.69
CA SER A 447 1.83 6.81 -19.97
C SER A 447 1.10 5.47 -19.72
N HIS A 448 1.77 4.45 -19.19
CA HIS A 448 1.21 3.10 -19.00
C HIS A 448 0.05 3.09 -18.00
N PRO A 449 -1.01 2.27 -18.18
CA PRO A 449 -2.18 2.25 -17.28
C PRO A 449 -1.87 1.75 -15.86
N ASN A 450 -1.08 0.69 -15.70
CA ASN A 450 -0.55 0.27 -14.40
C ASN A 450 0.52 1.27 -13.91
N GLY A 451 0.29 1.89 -12.75
CA GLY A 451 1.19 2.85 -12.12
C GLY A 451 2.56 2.32 -11.75
N TRP A 452 2.69 1.00 -11.49
CA TRP A 452 3.99 0.38 -11.26
C TRP A 452 4.97 0.62 -12.42
N TRP A 453 4.49 0.56 -13.66
CA TRP A 453 5.32 0.79 -14.85
C TRP A 453 5.72 2.27 -14.98
N ARG A 454 4.81 3.19 -14.63
CA ARG A 454 5.10 4.64 -14.67
C ARG A 454 6.17 5.01 -13.64
N ASP A 455 5.96 4.60 -12.39
CA ASP A 455 6.89 4.85 -11.29
C ASP A 455 8.26 4.22 -11.57
N THR A 456 8.30 2.97 -12.05
CA THR A 456 9.54 2.24 -12.33
C THR A 456 10.29 2.83 -13.52
N ALA A 457 9.59 3.21 -14.60
CA ALA A 457 10.22 3.85 -15.75
C ALA A 457 10.79 5.24 -15.41
N GLN A 458 10.05 6.06 -14.66
CA GLN A 458 10.55 7.34 -14.15
C GLN A 458 11.77 7.14 -13.24
N LYS A 459 11.69 6.23 -12.26
CA LYS A 459 12.79 5.89 -11.35
C LYS A 459 14.04 5.50 -12.12
N LEU A 460 13.94 4.61 -13.10
CA LEU A 460 15.07 4.18 -13.92
C LEU A 460 15.65 5.30 -14.79
N LEU A 461 14.82 6.17 -15.38
CA LEU A 461 15.29 7.35 -16.11
C LEU A 461 16.11 8.29 -15.22
N VAL A 462 15.60 8.60 -14.02
CA VAL A 462 16.26 9.50 -13.05
C VAL A 462 17.52 8.87 -12.47
N VAL A 463 17.48 7.59 -12.07
CA VAL A 463 18.63 6.87 -11.50
C VAL A 463 19.80 6.77 -12.48
N ARG A 464 19.51 6.59 -13.78
CA ARG A 464 20.53 6.55 -14.84
C ARG A 464 21.05 7.94 -15.27
N GLY A 465 20.29 9.00 -15.03
CA GLY A 465 20.72 10.38 -15.31
C GLY A 465 20.84 10.74 -16.80
N ASP A 466 20.24 9.97 -17.71
CA ASP A 466 20.35 10.21 -19.16
C ASP A 466 19.54 11.45 -19.59
N ARG A 467 20.23 12.59 -19.71
CA ARG A 467 19.66 13.86 -20.18
C ARG A 467 19.46 13.93 -21.71
N SER A 468 19.86 12.92 -22.49
CA SER A 468 19.68 12.95 -23.95
C SER A 468 18.21 12.86 -24.37
N ILE A 469 17.35 12.29 -23.51
CA ILE A 469 15.91 12.14 -23.73
C ILE A 469 15.06 13.33 -23.24
N SER A 470 15.66 14.44 -22.78
CA SER A 470 14.90 15.61 -22.30
C SER A 470 13.95 16.21 -23.35
N ASN A 471 14.31 16.15 -24.64
CA ASN A 471 13.42 16.57 -25.73
C ASN A 471 12.22 15.62 -25.90
N ASP A 472 12.43 14.31 -25.74
CA ASP A 472 11.35 13.32 -25.81
C ASP A 472 10.40 13.47 -24.62
N LEU A 473 10.94 13.67 -23.41
CA LEU A 473 10.17 14.00 -22.21
C LEU A 473 9.38 15.31 -22.36
N GLY A 474 9.99 16.37 -22.90
CA GLY A 474 9.30 17.63 -23.17
C GLY A 474 8.14 17.46 -24.16
N SER A 475 8.28 16.57 -25.15
CA SER A 475 7.18 16.22 -26.06
C SER A 475 6.05 15.45 -25.35
N VAL A 476 6.38 14.49 -24.47
CA VAL A 476 5.39 13.78 -23.64
C VAL A 476 4.67 14.76 -22.72
N ALA A 477 5.40 15.62 -22.02
CA ALA A 477 4.84 16.64 -21.12
C ALA A 477 3.86 17.57 -21.83
N ARG A 478 4.15 18.02 -23.07
CA ARG A 478 3.23 18.88 -23.83
C ARG A 478 2.05 18.13 -24.43
N ASN A 479 2.29 16.95 -25.03
CA ASN A 479 1.39 16.37 -26.03
C ASN A 479 0.77 15.01 -25.66
N ALA A 480 1.20 14.35 -24.58
CA ALA A 480 0.67 13.02 -24.26
C ALA A 480 -0.82 13.09 -23.88
N PRO A 481 -1.69 12.22 -24.45
CA PRO A 481 -3.12 12.24 -24.15
C PRO A 481 -3.43 11.76 -22.73
N ASN A 482 -2.53 10.99 -22.11
CA ASN A 482 -2.66 10.59 -20.71
C ASN A 482 -2.09 11.70 -19.80
N PRO A 483 -2.90 12.38 -18.96
CA PRO A 483 -2.42 13.41 -18.05
C PRO A 483 -1.42 12.89 -17.02
N LEU A 484 -1.51 11.62 -16.61
CA LEU A 484 -0.47 11.00 -15.76
C LEU A 484 0.85 10.88 -16.52
N GLY A 485 0.82 10.59 -17.82
CA GLY A 485 2.00 10.63 -18.69
C GLY A 485 2.65 12.01 -18.73
N ARG A 486 1.84 13.08 -18.82
CA ARG A 486 2.33 14.47 -18.75
C ARG A 486 2.96 14.77 -17.39
N LEU A 487 2.29 14.39 -16.30
CA LEU A 487 2.75 14.57 -14.91
C LEU A 487 4.08 13.84 -14.64
N HIS A 488 4.19 12.56 -15.00
CA HIS A 488 5.42 11.79 -14.85
C HIS A 488 6.57 12.36 -15.71
N ALA A 489 6.29 12.85 -16.92
CA ALA A 489 7.32 13.49 -17.74
C ALA A 489 7.87 14.79 -17.11
N LEU A 490 7.01 15.62 -16.51
CA LEU A 490 7.44 16.80 -15.74
C LEU A 490 8.33 16.42 -14.55
N TRP A 491 7.92 15.45 -13.74
CA TRP A 491 8.73 15.00 -12.61
C TRP A 491 10.01 14.27 -13.03
N THR A 492 10.04 13.62 -14.20
CA THR A 492 11.26 13.03 -14.74
C THR A 492 12.24 14.12 -15.17
N LEU A 493 11.76 15.20 -15.81
CA LEU A 493 12.59 16.37 -16.14
C LEU A 493 13.17 17.04 -14.88
N ASP A 494 12.37 17.16 -13.81
CA ASP A 494 12.83 17.66 -12.51
C ASP A 494 13.90 16.77 -11.89
N GLY A 495 13.66 15.46 -11.82
CA GLY A 495 14.61 14.48 -11.28
C GLY A 495 15.93 14.43 -12.06
N LEU A 496 15.90 14.68 -13.37
CA LEU A 496 17.08 14.81 -14.22
C LEU A 496 17.79 16.17 -14.07
N GLY A 497 17.19 17.17 -13.41
CA GLY A 497 17.67 18.55 -13.39
C GLY A 497 17.65 19.20 -14.78
N ALA A 498 16.60 18.90 -15.56
CA ALA A 498 16.39 19.32 -16.94
C ALA A 498 15.03 20.02 -17.16
N SER A 499 14.35 20.43 -16.08
CA SER A 499 13.15 21.26 -16.12
C SER A 499 13.36 22.57 -16.88
N ASP A 500 12.44 22.89 -17.80
CA ASP A 500 12.38 24.16 -18.53
C ASP A 500 11.25 25.03 -17.96
N THR A 501 11.57 26.24 -17.49
CA THR A 501 10.58 27.21 -17.00
C THR A 501 9.53 27.52 -18.06
N THR A 502 9.87 27.55 -19.35
CA THR A 502 8.94 27.83 -20.44
C THR A 502 7.89 26.72 -20.59
N LEU A 503 8.32 25.46 -20.55
CA LEU A 503 7.44 24.29 -20.47
C LEU A 503 6.58 24.31 -19.21
N LEU A 504 7.13 24.63 -18.05
CA LEU A 504 6.38 24.64 -16.80
C LEU A 504 5.29 25.70 -16.79
N LEU A 505 5.57 26.90 -17.32
CA LEU A 505 4.57 27.96 -17.51
C LEU A 505 3.45 27.54 -18.47
N ASP A 506 3.79 26.91 -19.61
CA ASP A 506 2.82 26.30 -20.54
C ASP A 506 1.98 25.19 -19.87
N LYS A 507 2.53 24.49 -18.87
CA LYS A 507 1.80 23.48 -18.08
C LYS A 507 0.99 24.02 -16.92
N LEU A 508 1.09 25.31 -16.58
CA LEU A 508 0.10 25.98 -15.74
C LEU A 508 -1.25 26.17 -16.47
N GLU A 509 -1.29 26.03 -17.80
CA GLU A 509 -2.51 26.09 -18.62
C GLU A 509 -3.03 24.70 -19.06
N ASP A 510 -2.46 23.61 -18.52
CA ASP A 510 -2.86 22.24 -18.89
C ASP A 510 -4.32 21.95 -18.50
N GLU A 511 -5.05 21.15 -19.31
CA GLU A 511 -6.45 20.81 -19.04
C GLU A 511 -6.65 20.07 -17.69
N ASP A 512 -5.68 19.28 -17.25
CA ASP A 512 -5.78 18.46 -16.04
C ASP A 512 -5.13 19.16 -14.84
N GLY A 513 -5.92 19.40 -13.79
CA GLY A 513 -5.45 20.11 -12.59
C GLY A 513 -4.29 19.42 -11.87
N ARG A 514 -4.10 18.11 -12.05
CA ARG A 514 -2.95 17.39 -11.49
C ARG A 514 -1.65 17.79 -12.19
N VAL A 515 -1.70 18.02 -13.50
CA VAL A 515 -0.55 18.50 -14.30
C VAL A 515 -0.22 19.95 -13.93
N ARG A 516 -1.25 20.81 -13.83
CA ARG A 516 -1.08 22.20 -13.35
C ARG A 516 -0.47 22.26 -11.95
N ALA A 517 -0.99 21.47 -11.02
CA ALA A 517 -0.47 21.38 -9.64
C ALA A 517 0.98 20.86 -9.60
N ALA A 518 1.34 19.87 -10.43
CA ALA A 518 2.72 19.37 -10.54
C ALA A 518 3.67 20.45 -11.10
N ALA A 519 3.28 21.14 -12.18
CA ALA A 519 4.08 22.21 -12.77
C ALA A 519 4.32 23.37 -11.79
N LEU A 520 3.27 23.79 -11.07
CA LEU A 520 3.37 24.82 -10.02
C LEU A 520 4.31 24.39 -8.87
N ARG A 521 4.32 23.11 -8.51
CA ARG A 521 5.25 22.54 -7.52
C ARG A 521 6.71 22.57 -7.96
N ILE A 522 6.96 22.27 -9.24
CA ILE A 522 8.31 22.26 -9.81
C ILE A 522 8.84 23.70 -9.99
N LEU A 523 7.95 24.71 -10.08
CA LEU A 523 8.29 26.14 -10.13
C LEU A 523 8.62 26.79 -8.76
N GLU A 524 8.54 26.05 -7.64
CA GLU A 524 8.87 26.56 -6.31
C GLU A 524 10.27 27.18 -6.16
N PRO A 525 11.35 26.64 -6.77
CA PRO A 525 12.67 27.29 -6.75
C PRO A 525 12.67 28.67 -7.40
N GLN A 526 11.95 28.84 -8.51
CA GLN A 526 11.82 30.12 -9.23
C GLN A 526 10.99 31.13 -8.42
N LEU A 527 9.89 30.68 -7.79
CA LEU A 527 9.13 31.49 -6.83
C LEU A 527 10.00 31.96 -5.65
N THR A 528 10.79 31.05 -5.07
CA THR A 528 11.74 31.38 -3.98
C THR A 528 12.80 32.40 -4.43
N SER A 529 13.22 32.36 -5.70
CA SER A 529 14.15 33.35 -6.26
C SER A 529 13.52 34.71 -6.59
N GLY A 530 12.19 34.83 -6.54
CA GLY A 530 11.47 36.06 -6.85
C GLY A 530 11.32 36.37 -8.35
N ASP A 531 11.27 35.34 -9.21
CA ASP A 531 11.01 35.55 -10.64
C ASP A 531 9.61 36.15 -10.85
N GLU A 532 9.54 37.41 -11.31
CA GLU A 532 8.29 38.14 -11.51
C GLU A 532 7.34 37.47 -12.53
N SER A 533 7.89 36.79 -13.54
CA SER A 533 7.12 36.15 -14.60
C SER A 533 6.45 34.88 -14.08
N VAL A 534 7.19 34.06 -13.34
CA VAL A 534 6.68 32.87 -12.66
C VAL A 534 5.70 33.25 -11.57
N THR A 535 6.03 34.24 -10.74
CA THR A 535 5.14 34.74 -9.68
C THR A 535 3.78 35.16 -10.24
N ARG A 536 3.76 35.96 -11.32
CA ARG A 536 2.53 36.41 -11.96
C ARG A 536 1.70 35.26 -12.53
N ALA A 537 2.33 34.29 -13.19
CA ALA A 537 1.64 33.15 -13.78
C ALA A 537 1.08 32.19 -12.70
N VAL A 538 1.85 31.96 -11.63
CA VAL A 538 1.45 31.13 -10.49
C VAL A 538 0.27 31.75 -9.75
N PHE A 539 0.31 33.04 -9.41
CA PHE A 539 -0.80 33.68 -8.69
C PHE A 539 -2.05 33.91 -9.55
N ALA A 540 -1.96 33.82 -10.88
CA ALA A 540 -3.14 33.79 -11.75
C ALA A 540 -4.02 32.54 -11.53
N LEU A 541 -3.49 31.48 -10.92
CA LEU A 541 -4.23 30.25 -10.57
C LEU A 541 -5.06 30.38 -9.28
N VAL A 542 -5.18 31.57 -8.69
CA VAL A 542 -6.00 31.79 -7.48
C VAL A 542 -7.48 31.47 -7.70
N ASP A 543 -7.98 31.69 -8.92
CA ASP A 543 -9.35 31.40 -9.36
C ASP A 543 -9.47 30.09 -10.16
N ASP A 544 -8.50 29.17 -10.05
CA ASP A 544 -8.55 27.87 -10.74
C ASP A 544 -9.75 27.03 -10.28
N SER A 545 -10.45 26.41 -11.25
CA SER A 545 -11.64 25.62 -11.01
C SER A 545 -11.37 24.28 -10.31
N ASP A 546 -10.14 23.76 -10.35
CA ASP A 546 -9.72 22.60 -9.57
C ASP A 546 -9.18 23.05 -8.20
N MET A 547 -9.93 22.68 -7.15
CA MET A 547 -9.56 22.96 -5.76
C MET A 547 -8.20 22.37 -5.35
N GLN A 548 -7.68 21.35 -6.06
CA GLN A 548 -6.34 20.83 -5.81
C GLN A 548 -5.25 21.78 -6.28
N VAL A 549 -5.48 22.53 -7.37
CA VAL A 549 -4.55 23.56 -7.87
C VAL A 549 -4.52 24.75 -6.93
N THR A 550 -5.68 25.28 -6.52
CA THR A 550 -5.73 26.40 -5.57
C THR A 550 -5.17 26.01 -4.20
N THR A 551 -5.39 24.77 -3.74
CA THR A 551 -4.72 24.24 -2.54
C THR A 551 -3.19 24.20 -2.73
N GLN A 552 -2.71 23.69 -3.86
CA GLN A 552 -1.26 23.60 -4.12
C GLN A 552 -0.61 24.99 -4.27
N LEU A 553 -1.30 25.97 -4.85
CA LEU A 553 -0.89 27.38 -4.87
C LEU A 553 -0.68 27.93 -3.45
N LEU A 554 -1.64 27.72 -2.54
CA LEU A 554 -1.53 28.17 -1.15
C LEU A 554 -0.34 27.51 -0.43
N LEU A 555 -0.10 26.21 -0.66
CA LEU A 555 1.03 25.48 -0.08
C LEU A 555 2.37 26.00 -0.61
N SER A 556 2.49 26.20 -1.93
CA SER A 556 3.71 26.70 -2.57
C SER A 556 4.01 28.15 -2.20
N ALA A 557 2.99 29.02 -2.14
CA ALA A 557 3.16 30.39 -1.64
C ALA A 557 3.65 30.42 -0.19
N ALA A 558 3.05 29.61 0.70
CA ALA A 558 3.48 29.50 2.09
C ALA A 558 4.88 28.90 2.26
N GLN A 559 5.26 27.94 1.41
CA GLN A 559 6.57 27.27 1.44
C GLN A 559 7.70 28.15 0.89
N THR A 560 7.42 28.97 -0.12
CA THR A 560 8.42 29.82 -0.80
C THR A 560 8.53 31.22 -0.19
N GLY A 561 7.50 31.68 0.54
CA GLY A 561 7.43 33.03 1.07
C GLY A 561 7.17 34.11 0.02
N ALA A 562 6.75 33.71 -1.20
CA ALA A 562 6.45 34.64 -2.28
C ALA A 562 5.28 35.58 -1.90
N PRO A 563 5.41 36.90 -2.10
CA PRO A 563 4.30 37.83 -1.87
C PRO A 563 3.22 37.63 -2.94
N GLY A 564 1.98 37.41 -2.48
CA GLY A 564 0.78 37.34 -3.33
C GLY A 564 0.07 38.67 -3.52
#